data_AF-A0A838HFI9-F1
#
_entry.id   AF-A0A838HFI9-F1
#
_cell.length_a   1.000
_cell.length_b   1.000
_cell.length_c   1.000
_cell.angle_alpha   90.00
_cell.angle_beta   90.00
_cell.angle_gamma   90.00
#
_symmetry.space_group_name_H-M   'P 1'
#
loop_
_entity.id
_entity.type
_entity.pdbx_description
1 polymer ?
#
loop_
_entity_poly.entity_id
_entity_poly.type
_entity_poly.pdbx_seq_one_letter_code
_entity_poly.pdbx_strand_id
1 'polypeptide(L)'
;MADEPGTDLRDSPMMAHLLDALEGGTDIGHYGRLAFAMIARHFLDEEEVVRLLAGQQDQSEARARAMLLQVKQKDYSPPKRERILQWQAEQDFPICPTPDDPNSCNVYRELRFPERIYEGIQEFWEEQAEAEGETEAGTETR
;
A
#
# COMPACT_ATOMS: atom_id res chain seq x y z
N MET A 1 17.77 -8.02 -19.24
CA MET A 1 17.64 -6.55 -19.09
C MET A 1 16.97 -6.39 -17.74
N ALA A 2 17.61 -5.70 -16.80
CA ALA A 2 17.01 -5.51 -15.48
C ALA A 2 15.78 -4.63 -15.68
N ASP A 3 14.61 -5.15 -15.31
CA ASP A 3 13.35 -4.41 -15.31
C ASP A 3 13.52 -3.25 -14.31
N GLU A 4 13.75 -2.05 -14.81
CA GLU A 4 13.88 -0.87 -13.94
C GLU A 4 12.50 -0.57 -13.33
N PRO A 5 12.40 -0.28 -12.02
CA PRO A 5 11.13 -0.04 -11.37
C PRO A 5 10.41 1.15 -12.02
N GLY A 6 9.11 0.96 -12.26
CA GLY A 6 8.27 1.90 -12.99
C GLY A 6 8.10 3.23 -12.27
N THR A 7 7.97 4.31 -13.06
CA THR A 7 7.64 5.65 -12.53
C THR A 7 6.17 5.99 -12.68
N ASP A 8 5.42 5.18 -13.42
CA ASP A 8 3.96 5.29 -13.53
C ASP A 8 3.30 4.34 -12.55
N LEU A 9 2.24 4.80 -11.89
CA LEU A 9 1.42 3.97 -11.02
C LEU A 9 0.90 2.71 -11.75
N ARG A 10 0.63 2.82 -13.06
CA ARG A 10 0.14 1.71 -13.90
C ARG A 10 1.21 0.66 -14.24
N ASP A 11 2.49 0.92 -13.95
CA ASP A 11 3.56 -0.06 -14.17
C ASP A 11 3.43 -1.26 -13.20
N SER A 12 2.78 -1.07 -12.05
CA SER A 12 2.40 -2.17 -11.16
C SER A 12 1.10 -2.82 -11.64
N PRO A 13 1.07 -4.13 -11.96
CA PRO A 13 -0.14 -4.84 -12.34
C PRO A 13 -1.24 -4.76 -11.28
N MET A 14 -0.85 -4.74 -9.99
CA MET A 14 -1.77 -4.57 -8.88
C MET A 14 -2.39 -3.18 -8.87
N MET A 15 -1.58 -2.13 -9.05
CA MET A 15 -2.10 -0.76 -9.06
C MET A 15 -2.90 -0.45 -10.32
N ALA A 16 -2.52 -0.99 -11.48
CA ALA A 16 -3.33 -0.91 -12.70
C ALA A 16 -4.70 -1.56 -12.49
N HIS A 17 -4.75 -2.75 -11.86
CA HIS A 17 -5.99 -3.42 -11.53
C HIS A 17 -6.89 -2.58 -10.59
N LEU A 18 -6.31 -1.99 -9.54
CA LEU A 18 -7.04 -1.10 -8.64
C LEU A 18 -7.53 0.15 -9.36
N LEU A 19 -6.70 0.77 -10.20
CA LEU A 19 -7.06 1.96 -10.94
C LEU A 19 -8.20 1.70 -11.92
N ASP A 20 -8.14 0.60 -12.67
CA ASP A 20 -9.21 0.21 -13.61
C ASP A 20 -10.53 -0.07 -12.87
N ALA A 21 -10.47 -0.68 -11.68
CA ALA A 21 -11.63 -0.91 -10.84
C ALA A 21 -12.24 0.41 -10.34
N LEU A 22 -11.41 1.36 -9.91
CA LEU A 22 -11.81 2.70 -9.46
C LEU A 22 -12.44 3.52 -10.58
N GLU A 23 -11.82 3.54 -11.75
CA GLU A 23 -12.33 4.23 -12.94
C GLU A 23 -13.67 3.62 -13.42
N GLY A 24 -13.83 2.31 -13.24
CA GLY A 24 -15.09 1.60 -13.48
C GLY A 24 -16.16 1.81 -12.40
N GLY A 25 -15.87 2.53 -11.31
CA GLY A 25 -16.79 2.74 -10.19
C GLY A 25 -17.01 1.50 -9.32
N THR A 26 -16.11 0.52 -9.39
CA THR A 26 -16.17 -0.70 -8.57
C THR A 26 -15.72 -0.41 -7.15
N ASP A 27 -16.45 -0.93 -6.16
CA ASP A 27 -16.01 -0.89 -4.78
C ASP A 27 -14.84 -1.87 -4.57
N ILE A 28 -13.65 -1.33 -4.28
CA ILE A 28 -12.44 -2.12 -4.04
C ILE A 28 -12.26 -2.50 -2.55
N GLY A 29 -13.27 -2.24 -1.73
CA GLY A 29 -13.26 -2.50 -0.30
C GLY A 29 -12.46 -1.47 0.50
N HIS A 30 -12.54 -1.56 1.83
CA HIS A 30 -11.85 -0.63 2.72
C HIS A 30 -10.32 -0.73 2.59
N TYR A 31 -9.80 -1.96 2.58
CA TYR A 31 -8.35 -2.16 2.51
C TYR A 31 -7.79 -1.89 1.12
N GLY A 32 -8.55 -2.16 0.06
CA GLY A 32 -8.17 -1.74 -1.30
C GLY A 32 -8.02 -0.22 -1.39
N ARG A 33 -8.99 0.55 -0.84
CA ARG A 33 -8.91 2.01 -0.77
C ARG A 33 -7.70 2.50 0.03
N LEU A 34 -7.43 1.86 1.17
CA LEU A 34 -6.32 2.22 2.03
C LEU A 34 -4.97 1.96 1.33
N ALA A 35 -4.78 0.77 0.74
CA ALA A 35 -3.58 0.42 -0.01
C ALA A 35 -3.39 1.38 -1.19
N PHE A 36 -4.45 1.64 -1.96
CA PHE A 36 -4.43 2.59 -3.07
C PHE A 36 -3.99 3.99 -2.59
N ALA A 37 -4.59 4.53 -1.53
CA ALA A 37 -4.25 5.85 -1.01
C ALA A 37 -2.80 5.94 -0.50
N MET A 38 -2.28 4.89 0.12
CA MET A 38 -0.88 4.81 0.59
C MET A 38 0.11 4.87 -0.57
N ILE A 39 -0.21 4.25 -1.71
CA ILE A 39 0.70 4.15 -2.86
C ILE A 39 0.50 5.34 -3.81
N ALA A 40 -0.74 5.58 -4.24
CA ALA A 40 -1.08 6.58 -5.25
C ALA A 40 -0.71 8.01 -4.84
N ARG A 41 -0.68 8.34 -3.54
CA ARG A 41 -0.23 9.67 -3.03
C ARG A 41 1.19 10.06 -3.46
N HIS A 42 2.00 9.10 -3.91
CA HIS A 42 3.37 9.34 -4.36
C HIS A 42 3.48 9.52 -5.88
N PHE A 43 2.44 9.18 -6.64
CA PHE A 43 2.44 9.16 -8.11
C PHE A 43 1.38 10.09 -8.72
N LEU A 44 0.28 10.33 -8.01
CA LEU A 44 -0.85 11.14 -8.45
C LEU A 44 -1.06 12.34 -7.52
N ASP A 45 -1.64 13.40 -8.07
CA ASP A 45 -2.08 14.56 -7.30
C ASP A 45 -3.22 14.21 -6.33
N GLU A 46 -3.31 14.97 -5.25
CA GLU A 46 -4.32 14.77 -4.21
C GLU A 46 -5.74 14.79 -4.75
N GLU A 47 -6.06 15.74 -5.64
CA GLU A 47 -7.39 15.86 -6.22
C GLU A 47 -7.75 14.64 -7.06
N GLU A 48 -6.79 14.06 -7.76
CA GLU A 48 -6.99 12.88 -8.59
C GLU A 48 -7.24 11.63 -7.74
N VAL A 49 -6.43 11.43 -6.68
CA VAL A 49 -6.64 10.34 -5.72
C VAL A 49 -8.02 10.46 -5.06
N VAL A 50 -8.42 11.68 -4.68
CA VAL A 50 -9.72 11.96 -4.08
C VAL A 50 -10.85 11.67 -5.06
N ARG A 51 -10.72 12.10 -6.32
CA ARG A 51 -11.72 11.88 -7.39
C ARG A 51 -11.96 10.39 -7.60
N LEU A 52 -10.90 9.59 -7.69
CA LEU A 52 -10.98 8.14 -7.88
C LEU A 52 -11.62 7.44 -6.68
N LEU A 53 -11.21 7.79 -5.45
CA LEU A 53 -11.77 7.20 -4.23
C LEU A 53 -13.23 7.59 -4.01
N ALA A 54 -13.61 8.83 -4.34
CA ALA A 54 -14.99 9.33 -4.23
C ALA A 54 -15.93 8.77 -5.32
N GLY A 55 -15.38 8.15 -6.36
CA GLY A 55 -16.18 7.46 -7.39
C GLY A 55 -16.81 6.15 -6.91
N GLN A 56 -16.45 5.67 -5.71
CA GLN A 56 -16.95 4.42 -5.16
C GLN A 56 -18.28 4.58 -4.41
N GLN A 57 -19.05 3.49 -4.37
CA GLN A 57 -20.27 3.41 -3.58
C GLN A 57 -19.98 3.73 -2.10
N ASP A 58 -20.84 4.54 -1.49
CA ASP A 58 -20.72 5.03 -0.10
C ASP A 58 -19.48 5.90 0.23
N GLN A 59 -18.66 6.24 -0.76
CA GLN A 59 -17.57 7.19 -0.60
C GLN A 59 -17.96 8.58 -1.09
N SER A 60 -17.81 9.56 -0.21
CA SER A 60 -17.92 10.96 -0.57
C SER A 60 -16.54 11.57 -0.73
N GLU A 61 -16.46 12.66 -1.48
CA GLU A 61 -15.22 13.43 -1.63
C GLU A 61 -14.61 13.83 -0.27
N ALA A 62 -15.46 14.20 0.69
CA ALA A 62 -15.03 14.52 2.05
C ALA A 62 -14.39 13.32 2.78
N ARG A 63 -14.94 12.11 2.62
CA ARG A 63 -14.36 10.89 3.19
C ARG A 63 -13.05 10.50 2.52
N ALA A 64 -12.99 10.60 1.19
CA ALA A 64 -11.77 10.35 0.42
C ALA A 64 -10.64 11.31 0.83
N ARG A 65 -10.92 12.61 0.91
CA ARG A 65 -9.99 13.63 1.42
C ARG A 65 -9.53 13.32 2.84
N ALA A 66 -10.46 12.99 3.73
CA ALA A 66 -10.12 12.66 5.12
C ALA A 66 -9.20 11.43 5.23
N MET A 67 -9.45 10.39 4.43
CA MET A 67 -8.60 9.20 4.38
C MET A 67 -7.20 9.54 3.88
N LEU A 68 -7.10 10.24 2.75
CA LEU A 68 -5.80 10.63 2.19
C LEU A 68 -5.02 11.52 3.16
N LEU A 69 -5.70 12.45 3.83
CA LEU A 69 -5.09 13.30 4.84
C LEU A 69 -4.60 12.50 6.05
N GLN A 70 -5.37 11.50 6.52
CA GLN A 70 -4.91 10.61 7.60
C GLN A 70 -3.68 9.81 7.19
N VAL A 71 -3.66 9.30 5.96
CA VAL A 71 -2.52 8.55 5.43
C VAL A 71 -1.26 9.42 5.35
N LYS A 72 -1.41 10.67 4.88
CA LYS A 72 -0.32 11.65 4.85
C LYS A 72 0.17 12.03 6.24
N GLN A 73 -0.74 12.30 7.18
CA GLN A 73 -0.38 12.72 8.54
C GLN A 73 0.34 11.63 9.33
N LYS A 74 -0.07 10.37 9.17
CA LYS A 74 0.59 9.22 9.81
C LYS A 74 1.84 8.76 9.07
N ASP A 75 2.17 9.44 7.97
CA ASP A 75 3.20 9.09 6.99
C ASP A 75 3.31 7.59 6.72
N TYR A 76 2.16 6.95 6.49
CA TYR A 76 2.14 5.50 6.28
C TYR A 76 2.99 5.11 5.08
N SER A 77 3.88 4.14 5.30
CA SER A 77 4.63 3.50 4.24
C SER A 77 3.72 2.61 3.38
N PRO A 78 4.01 2.48 2.07
CA PRO A 78 3.31 1.53 1.20
C PRO A 78 3.27 0.10 1.80
N PRO A 79 2.15 -0.63 1.69
CA PRO A 79 2.07 -1.96 2.26
C PRO A 79 2.95 -2.96 1.49
N LYS A 80 3.54 -3.93 2.21
CA LYS A 80 4.22 -5.08 1.59
C LYS A 80 3.19 -6.12 1.10
N ARG A 81 3.62 -7.01 0.21
CA ARG A 81 2.81 -8.10 -0.37
C ARG A 81 2.09 -8.90 0.71
N GLU A 82 2.77 -9.31 1.77
CA GLU A 82 2.20 -10.12 2.85
C GLU A 82 1.01 -9.41 3.51
N ARG A 83 1.13 -8.09 3.69
CA ARG A 83 0.06 -7.27 4.28
C ARG A 83 -1.12 -7.11 3.31
N ILE A 84 -0.85 -6.94 2.02
CA ILE A 84 -1.86 -6.90 0.97
C ILE A 84 -2.66 -8.21 0.93
N LEU A 85 -1.98 -9.36 0.99
CA LEU A 85 -2.63 -10.67 1.00
C LEU A 85 -3.46 -10.91 2.27
N GLN A 86 -2.98 -10.47 3.44
CA GLN A 86 -3.77 -10.50 4.68
C GLN A 86 -5.05 -9.67 4.55
N TRP A 87 -4.93 -8.43 4.09
CA TRP A 87 -6.07 -7.55 3.90
C TRP A 87 -7.06 -8.07 2.87
N GLN A 88 -6.56 -8.65 1.78
CA GLN A 88 -7.41 -9.30 0.78
C GLN A 88 -8.21 -10.46 1.39
N ALA A 89 -7.66 -11.21 2.34
CA ALA A 89 -8.40 -12.28 3.00
C ALA A 89 -9.56 -11.77 3.89
N GLU A 90 -9.55 -10.49 4.26
CA GLU A 90 -10.59 -9.84 5.08
C GLU A 90 -11.70 -9.16 4.23
N GLN A 91 -11.60 -9.16 2.90
CA GLN A 91 -12.58 -8.52 2.02
C GLN A 91 -12.87 -9.34 0.76
N ASP A 92 -14.00 -9.10 0.10
CA ASP A 92 -14.37 -9.83 -1.11
C ASP A 92 -13.57 -9.41 -2.37
N PHE A 93 -13.14 -8.15 -2.44
CA PHE A 93 -12.44 -7.63 -3.61
C PHE A 93 -10.96 -8.08 -3.62
N PRO A 94 -10.48 -8.71 -4.71
CA PRO A 94 -9.09 -9.15 -4.82
C PRO A 94 -8.15 -7.96 -5.07
N ILE A 95 -7.49 -7.47 -4.03
CA ILE A 95 -6.50 -6.38 -4.17
C ILE A 95 -5.34 -6.83 -5.07
N CYS A 96 -4.85 -8.04 -4.84
CA CYS A 96 -3.83 -8.70 -5.62
C CYS A 96 -4.50 -9.65 -6.63
N PRO A 97 -4.49 -9.34 -7.94
CA PRO A 97 -5.16 -10.15 -8.95
C PRO A 97 -4.48 -11.51 -9.19
N THR A 98 -3.20 -11.63 -8.84
CA THR A 98 -2.40 -12.86 -8.99
C THR A 98 -1.78 -13.29 -7.66
N PRO A 99 -2.60 -13.70 -6.67
CA PRO A 99 -2.11 -14.03 -5.33
C PRO A 99 -1.18 -15.26 -5.33
N ASP A 100 -1.31 -16.16 -6.30
CA ASP A 100 -0.49 -17.37 -6.40
C ASP A 100 0.93 -17.12 -6.94
N ASP A 101 1.18 -15.98 -7.59
CA ASP A 101 2.52 -15.63 -8.07
C ASP A 101 3.32 -14.95 -6.95
N PRO A 102 4.37 -15.57 -6.39
CA PRO A 102 5.16 -15.00 -5.29
C PRO A 102 5.84 -13.67 -5.64
N ASN A 103 5.99 -13.34 -6.93
CA ASN A 103 6.65 -12.11 -7.37
C ASN A 103 5.68 -10.95 -7.62
N SER A 104 4.37 -11.19 -7.59
CA SER A 104 3.34 -10.20 -7.87
C SER A 104 3.02 -9.33 -6.65
N CYS A 105 2.32 -8.21 -6.84
CA CYS A 105 1.77 -7.37 -5.78
C CYS A 105 2.84 -6.87 -4.81
N ASN A 106 4.08 -6.75 -5.31
CA ASN A 106 5.21 -6.22 -4.57
C ASN A 106 5.54 -4.84 -5.12
N VAL A 107 4.85 -3.84 -4.59
CA VAL A 107 4.94 -2.45 -5.05
C VAL A 107 6.36 -1.89 -4.97
N TYR A 108 7.19 -2.36 -4.04
CA TYR A 108 8.58 -1.91 -3.91
C TYR A 108 9.50 -2.43 -5.00
N ARG A 109 9.13 -3.53 -5.64
CA ARG A 109 9.82 -4.10 -6.80
C ARG A 109 9.26 -3.55 -8.11
N GLU A 110 7.96 -3.30 -8.14
CA GLU A 110 7.23 -2.86 -9.34
C GLU A 110 7.33 -1.34 -9.57
N LEU A 111 7.40 -0.54 -8.50
CA LEU A 111 7.36 0.92 -8.55
C LEU A 111 8.57 1.55 -7.87
N ARG A 112 8.96 2.72 -8.38
CA ARG A 112 10.06 3.51 -7.82
C ARG A 112 9.52 4.59 -6.87
N PHE A 113 9.64 4.32 -5.57
CA PHE A 113 9.27 5.29 -4.54
C PHE A 113 10.39 6.33 -4.28
N PRO A 114 10.08 7.48 -3.67
CA PRO A 114 11.10 8.41 -3.17
C PRO A 114 12.03 7.74 -2.14
N GLU A 115 13.32 8.09 -2.13
CA GLU A 115 14.34 7.47 -1.26
C GLU A 115 13.95 7.45 0.23
N ARG A 116 13.36 8.56 0.72
CA ARG A 116 12.82 8.69 2.09
C ARG A 116 11.84 7.58 2.52
N ILE A 117 11.17 6.92 1.58
CA ILE A 117 10.26 5.80 1.90
C ILE A 117 11.05 4.55 2.24
N TYR A 118 12.17 4.31 1.57
CA TYR A 118 13.05 3.18 1.88
C TYR A 118 13.81 3.39 3.19
N GLU A 119 14.15 4.64 3.52
CA GLU A 119 14.76 5.04 4.79
C GLU A 119 13.85 4.72 5.98
N GLY A 120 12.58 5.18 5.93
CA GLY A 120 11.62 4.94 7.02
C GLY A 120 11.22 3.47 7.21
N ILE A 121 11.41 2.62 6.19
CA ILE A 121 11.20 1.18 6.32
C ILE A 121 12.36 0.55 7.10
N GLN A 122 13.61 0.92 6.84
CA GLN A 122 14.77 0.37 7.55
C GLN A 122 14.69 0.67 9.04
N GLU A 123 14.33 1.91 9.43
CA GLU A 123 14.19 2.30 10.84
C GLU A 123 13.11 1.47 11.56
N PHE A 124 11.97 1.16 10.92
CA PHE A 124 10.93 0.33 11.54
C PHE A 124 11.36 -1.14 11.72
N TRP A 125 12.16 -1.71 10.81
CA TRP A 125 12.67 -3.08 10.96
C TRP A 125 13.84 -3.17 11.93
N GLU A 126 14.67 -2.13 12.06
CA GLU A 126 15.68 -2.03 13.12
C GLU A 126 15.02 -1.94 14.49
N GLU A 127 14.04 -1.04 14.69
CA GLU A 127 13.36 -0.87 15.98
C GLU A 127 12.57 -2.13 16.39
N GLN A 128 11.98 -2.86 15.42
CA GLN A 128 11.32 -4.14 15.67
C GLN A 128 12.33 -5.28 15.93
N ALA A 129 13.45 -5.34 15.21
CA ALA A 129 14.49 -6.35 15.45
C ALA A 129 15.22 -6.13 16.79
N GLU A 130 15.40 -4.87 17.20
CA GLU A 130 15.92 -4.50 18.52
C GLU A 130 14.91 -4.86 19.62
N ALA A 131 13.62 -4.58 19.42
CA ALA A 131 12.56 -4.96 20.36
C ALA A 131 12.39 -6.49 20.48
N GLU A 132 12.49 -7.24 19.37
CA GLU A 132 12.43 -8.70 19.38
C GLU A 132 13.71 -9.30 20.00
N GLY A 133 14.89 -8.72 19.74
CA GLY A 133 16.17 -9.10 20.35
C GLY A 133 16.27 -8.86 21.86
N GLU A 134 15.60 -7.82 22.39
CA GLU A 134 15.52 -7.57 23.83
C GLU A 134 14.58 -8.55 24.56
N THR A 135 13.59 -9.14 23.88
CA THR A 135 12.71 -10.16 24.49
C THR A 135 13.36 -11.52 24.63
N GLU A 136 14.34 -11.86 23.77
CA GLU A 136 15.08 -13.14 23.84
C GLU A 136 16.30 -13.09 24.78
N ALA A 137 16.79 -11.90 25.15
CA ALA A 137 17.93 -11.73 26.06
C ALA A 137 17.56 -11.72 27.57
N GLY A 138 16.28 -11.93 27.91
CA GLY A 138 15.77 -11.86 29.29
C GLY A 138 15.65 -13.19 30.05
N THR A 139 15.90 -14.34 29.41
CA THR A 139 15.74 -15.67 30.03
C THR A 139 17.04 -16.47 30.06
N GLU A 140 18.15 -15.87 30.48
CA GLU A 140 19.27 -16.65 31.00
C GLU A 140 20.10 -15.82 32.00
N THR A 141 19.76 -15.88 33.29
CA THR A 141 20.73 -15.86 34.39
C THR A 141 20.10 -16.45 35.65
N ARG A 142 20.55 -17.68 35.92
CA ARG A 142 20.68 -18.43 37.18
C ARG A 142 20.18 -17.80 38.49
#